data_AF-A0A948TPA6-F1
#
_entry.id   AF-A0A948TPA6-F1
#
_cell.length_a   1.000
_cell.length_b   1.000
_cell.length_c   1.000
_cell.angle_alpha   90.00
_cell.angle_beta   90.00
_cell.angle_gamma   90.00
#
_symmetry.space_group_name_H-M   'P 1'
#
loop_
_entity.id
_entity.type
_entity.pdbx_description
1 polymer ?
#
loop_
_entity_poly.entity_id
_entity_poly.type
_entity_poly.pdbx_seq_one_letter_code
_entity_poly.pdbx_strand_id
1 'polypeptide(L)'
;DNSECDFVLQREDKVIRLIQVAWNIADEQTVEREIRGLLEASSVTGCDDMLIITDDEEKTILRDGKRIIVVPAWKWLLEKSVMNDSFSE
;
A
#
# COMPACT_ATOMS: atom_id res chain seq x y z
N ASP A 1 1.54 14.19 -14.70
CA ASP A 1 1.23 13.58 -13.39
C ASP A 1 2.28 12.55 -13.04
N ASN A 2 3.20 12.89 -12.14
CA ASN A 2 4.03 11.88 -11.47
C ASN A 2 3.15 11.21 -10.42
N SER A 3 2.97 9.89 -10.51
CA SER A 3 2.52 9.11 -9.36
C SER A 3 3.76 8.62 -8.65
N GLU A 4 3.82 8.81 -7.34
CA GLU A 4 4.91 8.32 -6.51
C GLU A 4 4.36 7.34 -5.48
N CYS A 5 5.26 6.49 -4.96
CA CYS A 5 5.00 5.67 -3.79
C CYS A 5 5.69 6.37 -2.62
N ASP A 6 4.94 6.74 -1.58
CA ASP A 6 5.48 7.54 -0.47
C ASP A 6 6.60 6.82 0.30
N PHE A 7 6.39 5.53 0.59
CA PHE A 7 7.35 4.73 1.37
C PHE A 7 7.57 3.34 0.80
N VAL A 8 8.82 2.91 0.91
CA VAL A 8 9.26 1.54 0.63
C VAL A 8 9.86 0.96 1.89
N LEU A 9 9.31 -0.15 2.37
CA LEU A 9 9.88 -0.90 3.46
C LEU A 9 10.83 -1.96 2.89
N GLN A 10 12.11 -1.82 3.21
CA GLN A 10 13.16 -2.73 2.76
C GLN A 10 13.81 -3.40 3.96
N ARG A 11 14.10 -4.70 3.81
CA ARG A 11 14.94 -5.45 4.73
C ARG A 11 16.08 -6.07 3.95
N GLU A 12 17.31 -5.78 4.36
CA GLU A 12 18.52 -6.17 3.63
C GLU A 12 18.45 -5.69 2.17
N ASP A 13 18.45 -6.59 1.20
CA ASP A 13 18.36 -6.32 -0.23
C ASP A 13 16.95 -6.49 -0.80
N LYS A 14 15.96 -6.84 0.02
CA LYS A 14 14.59 -7.12 -0.43
C LYS A 14 13.59 -6.06 0.02
N VAL A 15 12.85 -5.52 -0.93
CA VAL A 15 11.65 -4.72 -0.65
C VAL A 15 10.52 -5.65 -0.21
N ILE A 16 10.02 -5.43 1.00
CA ILE A 16 9.03 -6.29 1.64
C ILE A 16 7.64 -5.66 1.71
N ARG A 17 7.51 -4.33 1.58
CA ARG A 17 6.22 -3.65 1.47
C ARG A 17 6.33 -2.29 0.78
N LEU A 18 5.28 -1.93 0.04
CA LEU A 18 5.08 -0.62 -0.57
C LEU A 18 3.92 0.07 0.13
N ILE A 19 4.08 1.35 0.50
CA ILE A 19 3.09 2.08 1.29
C ILE A 19 2.82 3.44 0.63
N GLN A 20 1.54 3.71 0.40
CA GLN A 20 1.01 4.99 -0.03
C GLN A 20 0.15 5.58 1.09
N VAL A 21 0.17 6.90 1.26
CA VAL A 21 -0.64 7.62 2.25
C VAL A 21 -1.54 8.61 1.54
N ALA A 22 -2.85 8.49 1.75
CA ALA A 22 -3.83 9.37 1.12
C ALA A 22 -4.84 9.86 2.16
N TRP A 23 -5.27 11.12 2.08
CA TRP A 23 -6.31 11.62 2.98
C TRP A 23 -7.67 10.92 2.76
N ASN A 24 -8.01 10.69 1.49
CA ASN A 24 -9.28 10.11 1.09
C ASN A 24 -9.11 9.37 -0.25
N ILE A 25 -9.81 8.24 -0.40
CA ILE A 25 -9.82 7.43 -1.62
C ILE A 25 -11.24 7.02 -2.05
N ALA A 26 -12.22 7.87 -1.74
CA ALA A 26 -13.63 7.66 -2.01
C ALA A 26 -13.99 7.87 -3.49
N ASP A 27 -13.28 8.74 -4.21
CA ASP A 27 -13.48 8.97 -5.65
C ASP A 27 -12.61 8.00 -6.48
N GLU A 28 -13.24 7.29 -7.41
CA GLU A 28 -12.58 6.34 -8.33
C GLU A 28 -11.45 6.99 -9.14
N GLN A 29 -11.55 8.29 -9.49
CA GLN A 29 -10.48 8.97 -10.22
C GLN A 29 -9.26 9.24 -9.34
N THR A 30 -9.46 9.52 -8.05
CA THR A 30 -8.38 9.70 -7.07
C THR A 30 -7.70 8.36 -6.79
N VAL A 31 -8.48 7.29 -6.67
CA VAL A 31 -7.98 5.92 -6.45
C VAL A 31 -6.99 5.49 -7.52
N GLU A 32 -7.27 5.72 -8.80
CA GLU A 32 -6.39 5.30 -9.89
C GLU A 32 -5.03 6.02 -9.87
N ARG A 33 -4.98 7.27 -9.41
CA ARG A 33 -3.71 8.02 -9.28
C ARG A 33 -2.84 7.52 -8.14
N GLU A 34 -3.44 7.22 -6.99
CA GLU A 34 -2.75 6.68 -5.81
C GLU A 34 -2.25 5.25 -6.06
N ILE A 35 -3.07 4.41 -6.72
CA ILE A 35 -2.70 3.03 -7.05
C ILE A 35 -1.54 2.97 -8.05
N ARG A 36 -1.49 3.89 -9.02
CA ARG A 36 -0.45 3.87 -10.05
C ARG A 36 0.96 3.95 -9.47
N GLY A 37 1.18 4.74 -8.41
CA GLY A 37 2.49 4.85 -7.75
C GLY A 37 2.92 3.51 -7.14
N LEU A 38 1.98 2.81 -6.49
CA LEU A 38 2.22 1.47 -5.95
C LEU A 38 2.49 0.44 -7.04
N LEU A 39 1.74 0.45 -8.15
CA LEU A 39 1.94 -0.48 -9.26
C LEU A 39 3.29 -0.26 -9.96
N GLU A 40 3.69 0.99 -10.17
CA GLU A 40 4.99 1.34 -10.73
C GLU A 40 6.12 0.88 -9.80
N ALA A 41 6.06 1.20 -8.50
CA ALA A 41 7.03 0.73 -7.52
C ALA A 41 7.08 -0.80 -7.43
N SER A 42 5.93 -1.46 -7.50
CA SER A 42 5.81 -2.92 -7.54
C SER A 42 6.48 -3.53 -8.76
N SER A 43 6.34 -2.90 -9.94
CA SER A 43 6.99 -3.36 -11.17
C SER A 43 8.52 -3.26 -11.11
N VAL A 44 9.05 -2.24 -10.43
CA VAL A 44 10.50 -2.01 -10.29
C VAL A 44 11.13 -2.90 -9.22
N THR A 45 10.41 -3.11 -8.12
CA THR A 45 10.94 -3.81 -6.93
C THR A 45 10.60 -5.30 -6.91
N GLY A 46 9.59 -5.74 -7.66
CA GLY A 46 9.02 -7.09 -7.59
C GLY A 46 8.22 -7.35 -6.31
N CYS A 47 7.93 -6.31 -5.52
CA CYS A 47 7.15 -6.43 -4.29
C CYS A 47 5.64 -6.27 -4.58
N ASP A 48 4.85 -7.25 -4.18
CA ASP A 48 3.38 -7.24 -4.35
C ASP A 48 2.62 -6.99 -3.03
N ASP A 49 3.34 -6.82 -1.91
CA ASP A 49 2.73 -6.41 -0.65
C ASP A 49 2.54 -4.89 -0.64
N MET A 50 1.30 -4.45 -0.88
CA MET A 50 0.94 -3.06 -1.09
C MET A 50 -0.12 -2.60 -0.08
N LEU A 51 0.15 -1.47 0.55
CA LEU A 51 -0.68 -0.88 1.59
C LEU A 51 -0.99 0.58 1.23
N ILE A 52 -2.26 0.97 1.37
CA ILE A 52 -2.70 2.36 1.39
C ILE A 52 -3.17 2.67 2.79
N ILE A 53 -2.62 3.72 3.40
CA ILE A 53 -3.06 4.23 4.69
C ILE A 53 -3.92 5.48 4.45
N THR A 54 -5.11 5.47 5.03
CA THR A 54 -6.12 6.53 4.85
C THR A 54 -6.56 7.18 6.16
N ASP A 55 -7.37 8.23 6.09
CA ASP A 55 -8.01 8.80 7.29
C ASP A 55 -9.08 7.85 7.86
N ASP A 56 -9.98 7.35 7.01
CA ASP A 56 -11.14 6.56 7.46
C ASP A 56 -11.53 5.37 6.58
N GLU A 57 -11.04 5.26 5.33
CA GLU A 57 -11.48 4.19 4.44
C GLU A 57 -10.79 2.85 4.71
N GLU A 58 -11.59 1.77 4.68
CA GLU A 58 -11.08 0.40 4.76
C GLU A 58 -11.63 -0.43 3.60
N LYS A 59 -10.76 -0.97 2.75
CA LYS A 59 -11.14 -1.85 1.64
C LYS A 59 -9.96 -2.67 1.14
N THR A 60 -10.27 -3.69 0.35
CA THR A 60 -9.27 -4.39 -0.46
C THR A 60 -9.52 -4.09 -1.93
N ILE A 61 -8.48 -3.69 -2.64
CA ILE A 61 -8.54 -3.39 -4.06
C ILE A 61 -7.79 -4.49 -4.82
N LEU A 62 -8.40 -4.98 -5.90
CA LEU A 62 -7.77 -5.90 -6.85
C LEU A 62 -7.51 -5.17 -8.17
N ARG A 63 -6.23 -5.11 -8.57
CA ARG A 63 -5.77 -4.49 -9.82
C ARG A 63 -4.64 -5.31 -10.39
N ASP A 64 -4.73 -5.65 -11.68
CA ASP A 64 -3.74 -6.43 -12.41
C ASP A 64 -3.33 -7.76 -11.73
N GLY A 65 -4.28 -8.40 -11.06
CA GLY A 65 -4.03 -9.63 -10.29
C GLY A 65 -3.31 -9.42 -8.96
N LYS A 66 -2.99 -8.17 -8.61
CA LYS A 66 -2.37 -7.78 -7.34
C LYS A 66 -3.41 -7.28 -6.35
N ARG A 67 -3.12 -7.50 -5.06
CA ARG A 67 -3.98 -7.11 -3.94
C ARG A 67 -3.37 -5.90 -3.24
N ILE A 68 -4.17 -4.85 -3.08
CA ILE A 68 -3.80 -3.65 -2.33
C ILE A 68 -4.73 -3.57 -1.12
N ILE A 69 -4.14 -3.51 0.07
CA ILE A 69 -4.88 -3.37 1.33
C ILE A 69 -5.01 -1.88 1.64
N VAL A 70 -6.23 -1.43 1.93
CA VAL A 70 -6.49 -0.07 2.39
C VAL A 70 -6.97 -0.14 3.83
N VAL A 71 -6.32 0.63 4.70
CA VAL A 71 -6.67 0.72 6.12
C VAL A 71 -6.62 2.15 6.62
N PRO A 72 -7.48 2.52 7.57
CA PRO A 72 -7.35 3.77 8.30
C PRO A 72 -6.06 3.80 9.13
N ALA A 73 -5.44 4.97 9.26
CA ALA A 73 -4.21 5.18 10.02
C ALA A 73 -4.33 4.71 11.47
N TRP A 74 -5.45 5.02 12.14
CA TRP A 74 -5.69 4.61 13.51
C TRP A 74 -5.72 3.08 13.64
N LYS A 75 -6.26 2.37 12.65
CA LYS A 75 -6.32 0.91 12.64
C LYS A 75 -4.95 0.31 12.39
N TRP A 76 -4.21 0.85 11.42
CA TRP A 76 -2.82 0.46 11.15
C TRP A 76 -1.93 0.61 12.39
N LEU A 77 -2.07 1.70 13.13
CA LEU A 77 -1.28 1.97 14.35
C LEU A 77 -1.63 1.04 15.52
N LEU A 78 -2.87 0.53 15.58
CA LEU A 78 -3.38 -0.20 16.75
C LEU A 78 -3.50 -1.72 16.53
N GLU A 79 -3.64 -2.18 15.29
CA GLU A 79 -3.86 -3.61 14.99
C GLU A 79 -2.60 -4.34 14.52
N LYS A 80 -2.21 -5.37 15.30
CA LYS A 80 -1.09 -6.26 14.96
C LYS A 80 -1.31 -7.05 13.66
N SER A 81 -2.56 -7.36 13.31
CA SER A 81 -2.91 -8.14 12.10
C SER A 81 -2.50 -7.43 10.81
N VAL A 82 -2.55 -6.10 10.78
CA VAL A 82 -2.14 -5.28 9.63
C VAL A 82 -0.61 -5.13 9.57
N MET A 83 0.05 -5.17 10.73
CA MET A 83 1.50 -5.11 10.87
C MET A 83 2.20 -6.47 10.78
N ASN A 84 1.46 -7.58 10.60
CA ASN A 84 2.04 -8.90 10.44
C ASN A 84 2.65 -9.03 9.04
N ASP A 85 3.77 -8.37 8.82
CA ASP A 85 4.76 -8.87 7.87
C ASP A 85 5.06 -10.30 8.32
N SER A 86 4.99 -11.27 7.42
CA SER A 86 5.34 -12.65 7.76
C SER A 86 6.83 -12.72 8.04
N PHE A 87 7.21 -12.33 9.26
CA PHE A 87 8.52 -12.51 9.84
C PHE A 87 8.64 -13.99 10.16
N SER A 88 9.09 -14.79 9.20
CA SER A 88 9.79 -16.01 9.54
C SER A 88 11.17 -15.59 10.06
N GLU A 89 11.42 -15.84 11.35
CA GLU A 89 12.78 -15.91 11.90
C GLU A 89 13.68 -16.84 11.07
#